data_AF-A0A2D6Q297-F1
#
_entry.id   AF-A0A2D6Q297-F1
#
_cell.length_a   1.000
_cell.length_b   1.000
_cell.length_c   1.000
_cell.angle_alpha   90.00
_cell.angle_beta   90.00
_cell.angle_gamma   90.00
#
_symmetry.space_group_name_H-M   'P 1'
#
loop_
_entity.id
_entity.type
_entity.pdbx_description
1 polymer ?
#
loop_
_entity_poly.entity_id
_entity_poly.type
_entity_poly.pdbx_seq_one_letter_code
_entity_poly.pdbx_strand_id
1 'polypeptide(L)'
;MGHKEGLLRYSRRWLLRTALLTAPAVPACKVVENLQPAERAMSVDEEIIQKEIQRLGIRLNQAETERWQRFGHNRSVNKLSIDETTVQERLRRVDTTLGLMQQSENPHLKEAGDLLVSQSRAGALRVGIYPAIASPQGVAAMETSVQLENNQLHHHIAIDAGEVLNNSSAVTLALQLTEAAEFVKTDQKYLDSLPNSLTSQEKWQKYTERKNDPEVRLASDARAVGKRAQAYIFAYGQGWRGGRSLSHETEAAVFILSGSDIESPAWRNYIKSVSPEDINPKPDPLQL
;
A
#
# COMPACT_ATOMS: atom_id res chain seq x y z
N MET A 1 20.30 5.56 -26.34
CA MET A 1 20.06 4.17 -26.76
C MET A 1 18.86 3.67 -25.98
N GLY A 2 17.81 3.27 -26.70
CA GLY A 2 16.45 3.17 -26.18
C GLY A 2 16.24 1.99 -25.22
N HIS A 3 15.68 2.29 -24.06
CA HIS A 3 14.99 1.29 -23.25
C HIS A 3 13.58 1.12 -23.83
N LYS A 4 13.29 -0.09 -24.31
CA LYS A 4 11.97 -0.45 -24.82
C LYS A 4 10.96 -0.43 -23.67
N GLU A 5 9.96 0.43 -23.83
CA GLU A 5 8.79 0.55 -22.96
C GLU A 5 7.96 -0.74 -23.02
N GLY A 6 7.81 -1.40 -21.88
CA GLY A 6 6.86 -2.50 -21.68
C GLY A 6 5.48 -1.97 -21.30
N LEU A 7 4.84 -1.21 -22.18
CA LEU A 7 3.49 -0.68 -22.00
C LEU A 7 2.48 -1.74 -22.48
N LEU A 8 2.08 -2.67 -21.60
CA LEU A 8 1.07 -3.68 -21.94
C LEU A 8 -0.33 -3.14 -21.70
N ARG A 9 -0.99 -2.80 -22.80
CA ARG A 9 -2.40 -2.39 -22.90
C ARG A 9 -3.33 -3.55 -22.54
N TYR A 10 -4.36 -3.27 -21.74
CA TYR A 10 -5.43 -4.20 -21.39
C TYR A 10 -6.21 -4.67 -22.63
N SER A 11 -6.37 -5.98 -22.79
CA SER A 11 -7.48 -6.56 -23.56
C SER A 11 -8.03 -7.79 -22.85
N ARG A 12 -9.37 -7.83 -22.71
CA ARG A 12 -10.16 -8.81 -21.97
C ARG A 12 -10.10 -10.20 -22.62
N ARG A 13 -10.02 -11.27 -21.82
CA ARG A 13 -10.82 -12.50 -22.03
C ARG A 13 -10.85 -13.41 -20.81
N TRP A 14 -12.07 -13.74 -20.40
CA TRP A 14 -12.46 -14.81 -19.47
C TRP A 14 -12.28 -16.20 -20.10
N LEU A 15 -11.96 -17.22 -19.29
CA LEU A 15 -12.76 -18.47 -19.17
C LEU A 15 -12.19 -19.43 -18.10
N LEU A 16 -13.14 -20.04 -17.36
CA LEU A 16 -13.00 -21.12 -16.39
C LEU A 16 -12.43 -22.42 -16.99
N ARG A 17 -11.71 -23.21 -16.17
CA ARG A 17 -11.94 -24.67 -16.03
C ARG A 17 -11.21 -25.28 -14.83
N THR A 18 -11.99 -26.02 -14.05
CA THR A 18 -11.63 -26.97 -12.99
C THR A 18 -10.90 -28.20 -13.53
N ALA A 19 -9.98 -28.75 -12.73
CA ALA A 19 -9.76 -30.20 -12.63
C ALA A 19 -9.14 -30.56 -11.26
N LEU A 20 -9.86 -31.40 -10.50
CA LEU A 20 -9.32 -32.24 -9.44
C LEU A 20 -8.22 -33.15 -10.01
N LEU A 21 -7.26 -33.56 -9.19
CA LEU A 21 -6.85 -34.98 -9.01
C LEU A 21 -5.79 -35.12 -7.88
N THR A 22 -6.23 -35.81 -6.82
CA THR A 22 -5.53 -36.85 -6.02
C THR A 22 -4.08 -36.66 -5.54
N ALA A 23 -3.96 -36.61 -4.21
CA ALA A 23 -2.74 -36.93 -3.45
C ALA A 23 -2.40 -38.44 -3.51
N PRO A 24 -1.16 -38.79 -3.12
CA PRO A 24 -1.02 -39.81 -2.07
C PRO A 24 -0.12 -39.37 -0.91
N ALA A 25 -0.41 -39.95 0.25
CA ALA A 25 0.25 -39.76 1.54
C ALA A 25 1.51 -40.62 1.70
N VAL A 26 2.51 -40.13 2.44
CA VAL A 26 3.64 -40.87 3.03
C VAL A 26 4.04 -40.16 4.36
N PRO A 27 4.49 -40.89 5.41
CA PRO A 27 3.95 -40.70 6.76
C PRO A 27 4.83 -39.89 7.74
N ALA A 28 4.20 -39.66 8.90
CA ALA A 28 4.72 -39.03 10.10
C ALA A 28 6.07 -39.59 10.58
N CYS A 29 6.98 -38.68 10.94
CA CYS A 29 8.03 -38.96 11.89
C CYS A 29 7.92 -37.93 13.02
N LYS A 30 7.70 -38.44 14.25
CA LYS A 30 7.67 -37.67 15.49
C LYS A 30 9.09 -37.24 15.85
N VAL A 31 9.29 -35.96 16.12
CA VAL A 31 10.18 -35.51 17.20
C VAL A 31 9.40 -34.50 18.02
N VAL A 32 9.20 -34.87 19.28
CA VAL A 32 8.60 -34.06 20.34
C VAL A 32 9.67 -33.08 20.79
N GLU A 33 9.36 -31.79 20.80
CA GLU A 33 9.87 -30.91 21.84
C GLU A 33 8.82 -29.86 22.15
N ASN A 34 8.36 -29.90 23.40
CA ASN A 34 7.44 -28.96 23.99
C ASN A 34 8.05 -27.54 23.95
N LEU A 35 7.80 -26.80 22.88
CA LEU A 35 7.78 -25.35 22.95
C LEU A 35 6.35 -24.98 23.34
N GLN A 36 6.09 -24.90 24.65
CA GLN A 36 5.09 -23.94 25.10
C GLN A 36 5.46 -22.62 24.42
N PRO A 37 4.59 -21.99 23.61
CA PRO A 37 4.88 -20.66 23.12
C PRO A 37 5.03 -19.81 24.37
N ALA A 38 6.24 -19.35 24.65
CA ALA A 38 6.45 -18.31 25.64
C ALA A 38 5.43 -17.21 25.31
N GLU A 39 4.51 -16.93 26.25
CA GLU A 39 3.60 -15.79 26.14
C GLU A 39 4.48 -14.59 25.83
N ARG A 40 4.49 -14.17 24.57
CA ARG A 40 5.18 -12.95 24.18
C ARG A 40 4.40 -11.85 24.87
N ALA A 41 5.04 -11.17 25.82
CA ALA A 41 4.51 -9.94 26.37
C ALA A 41 4.15 -9.03 25.20
N MET A 42 2.90 -8.57 25.19
CA MET A 42 2.36 -7.69 24.16
C MET A 42 3.17 -6.38 24.13
N SER A 43 3.44 -5.85 22.94
CA SER A 43 4.14 -4.57 22.83
C SER A 43 3.26 -3.41 23.34
N VAL A 44 3.87 -2.28 23.70
CA VAL A 44 3.11 -1.06 24.07
C VAL A 44 2.23 -0.59 22.91
N ASP A 45 2.74 -0.69 21.68
CA ASP A 45 1.99 -0.32 20.47
C ASP A 45 0.79 -1.27 20.27
N GLU A 46 0.98 -2.58 20.46
CA GLU A 46 -0.11 -3.57 20.41
C GLU A 46 -1.18 -3.30 21.48
N GLU A 47 -0.79 -2.90 22.70
CA GLU A 47 -1.73 -2.53 23.76
C GLU A 47 -2.60 -1.34 23.38
N ILE A 48 -2.00 -0.31 22.80
CA ILE A 48 -2.71 0.89 22.33
C ILE A 48 -3.73 0.50 21.25
N ILE A 49 -3.31 -0.31 20.28
CA ILE A 49 -4.14 -0.75 19.16
C ILE A 49 -5.29 -1.64 19.63
N GLN A 50 -5.03 -2.56 20.57
CA GLN A 50 -6.05 -3.42 21.16
C GLN A 50 -7.13 -2.62 21.90
N LYS A 51 -6.73 -1.62 22.70
CA LYS A 51 -7.68 -0.73 23.38
C LYS A 51 -8.54 0.04 22.37
N GLU A 52 -7.94 0.49 21.27
CA GLU A 52 -8.66 1.18 20.22
C GLU A 52 -9.64 0.26 19.48
N ILE A 53 -9.25 -0.97 19.15
CA ILE A 53 -10.12 -1.99 18.55
C ILE A 53 -11.35 -2.25 19.43
N GLN A 54 -11.14 -2.36 20.75
CA GLN A 54 -12.23 -2.52 21.72
C GLN A 54 -13.15 -1.30 21.72
N ARG A 55 -12.59 -0.08 21.74
CA ARG A 55 -13.34 1.18 21.69
C ARG A 55 -14.18 1.30 20.42
N LEU A 56 -13.63 0.92 19.26
CA LEU A 56 -14.30 0.93 17.96
C LEU A 56 -15.28 -0.24 17.79
N GLY A 57 -15.30 -1.21 18.70
CA GLY A 57 -16.17 -2.39 18.62
C GLY A 57 -15.85 -3.31 17.44
N ILE A 58 -14.61 -3.30 16.94
CA ILE A 58 -14.19 -4.16 15.84
C ILE A 58 -14.10 -5.59 16.37
N ARG A 59 -14.87 -6.50 15.75
CA ARG A 59 -14.93 -7.91 16.12
C ARG A 59 -14.27 -8.76 15.05
N LEU A 60 -13.58 -9.80 15.51
CA LEU A 60 -13.03 -10.81 14.63
C LEU A 60 -14.13 -11.46 13.78
N ASN A 61 -13.95 -11.42 12.47
CA ASN A 61 -14.72 -12.18 11.51
C ASN A 61 -13.87 -13.31 10.94
N GLN A 62 -14.24 -14.54 11.28
CA GLN A 62 -13.55 -15.74 10.82
C GLN A 62 -13.62 -15.89 9.30
N ALA A 63 -14.77 -15.58 8.67
CA ALA A 63 -14.92 -15.68 7.22
C ALA A 63 -14.03 -14.69 6.45
N GLU A 64 -13.86 -13.46 6.98
CA GLU A 64 -12.91 -12.49 6.43
C GLU A 64 -11.47 -13.00 6.58
N THR A 65 -11.11 -13.47 7.78
CA THR A 65 -9.77 -14.01 8.07
C THR A 65 -9.43 -15.18 7.14
N GLU A 66 -10.34 -16.14 7.00
CA GLU A 66 -10.21 -17.30 6.13
C GLU A 66 -10.10 -16.91 4.66
N ARG A 67 -10.83 -15.88 4.22
CA ARG A 67 -10.75 -15.38 2.84
C ARG A 67 -9.34 -14.88 2.52
N TRP A 68 -8.78 -14.03 3.38
CA TRP A 68 -7.42 -13.51 3.18
C TRP A 68 -6.37 -14.63 3.26
N GLN A 69 -6.53 -15.61 4.15
CA GLN A 69 -5.62 -16.74 4.26
C GLN A 69 -5.70 -17.70 3.05
N ARG A 70 -6.91 -17.96 2.55
CA ARG A 70 -7.15 -18.94 1.48
C ARG A 70 -6.83 -18.40 0.10
N PHE A 71 -7.14 -17.13 -0.15
CA PHE A 71 -7.03 -16.54 -1.48
C PHE A 71 -5.91 -15.50 -1.58
N GLY A 72 -5.44 -14.96 -0.46
CA GLY A 72 -4.28 -14.08 -0.42
C GLY A 72 -2.98 -14.84 -0.66
N HIS A 73 -1.93 -14.08 -0.92
CA HIS A 73 -0.57 -14.59 -0.99
C HIS A 73 0.19 -14.23 0.29
N ASN A 74 1.09 -15.12 0.70
CA ASN A 74 2.03 -14.85 1.78
C ASN A 74 3.35 -14.31 1.22
N ARG A 75 4.11 -13.66 2.10
CA ARG A 75 5.50 -13.31 1.81
C ARG A 75 6.27 -14.59 1.42
N SER A 76 7.05 -14.51 0.35
CA SER A 76 7.89 -15.65 -0.06
C SER A 76 8.95 -15.92 1.00
N VAL A 77 9.05 -17.17 1.47
CA VAL A 77 10.06 -17.59 2.46
C VAL A 77 11.47 -17.45 1.89
N ASN A 78 11.63 -17.80 0.62
CA ASN A 78 12.85 -17.59 -0.15
C ASN A 78 12.64 -16.39 -1.08
N LYS A 79 13.66 -15.53 -1.21
CA LYS A 79 13.63 -14.41 -2.16
C LYS A 79 13.49 -14.96 -3.58
N LEU A 80 12.41 -14.59 -4.24
CA LEU A 80 12.18 -14.84 -5.66
C LEU A 80 12.96 -13.83 -6.50
N SER A 81 13.44 -14.28 -7.67
CA SER A 81 14.13 -13.42 -8.63
C SER A 81 13.18 -12.39 -9.26
N ILE A 82 13.72 -11.22 -9.59
CA ILE A 82 13.00 -10.15 -10.28
C ILE A 82 13.44 -10.17 -11.74
N ASP A 83 12.75 -10.99 -12.55
CA ASP A 83 13.05 -11.18 -13.97
C ASP A 83 11.75 -11.40 -14.78
N GLU A 84 11.88 -11.66 -16.08
CA GLU A 84 10.75 -11.86 -16.99
C GLU A 84 9.83 -13.03 -16.59
N THR A 85 10.38 -14.06 -15.92
CA THR A 85 9.62 -15.25 -15.52
C THR A 85 8.65 -14.95 -14.38
N THR A 86 8.94 -13.94 -13.54
CA THR A 86 8.12 -13.56 -12.40
C THR A 86 7.16 -12.40 -12.68
N VAL A 87 7.10 -11.90 -13.93
CA VAL A 87 6.17 -10.80 -14.32
C VAL A 87 4.72 -11.19 -14.07
N GLN A 88 4.28 -12.36 -14.54
CA GLN A 88 2.88 -12.78 -14.43
C GLN A 88 2.47 -12.99 -12.97
N GLU A 89 3.36 -13.52 -12.14
CA GLU A 89 3.09 -13.71 -10.71
C GLU A 89 2.94 -12.37 -9.99
N ARG A 90 3.78 -11.37 -10.32
CA ARG A 90 3.66 -10.01 -9.78
C ARG A 90 2.31 -9.38 -10.08
N LEU A 91 1.90 -9.41 -11.34
CA LEU A 91 0.60 -8.89 -11.77
C LEU A 91 -0.54 -9.62 -11.05
N ARG A 92 -0.48 -10.96 -11.02
CA ARG A 92 -1.48 -11.78 -10.33
C ARG A 92 -1.61 -11.43 -8.85
N ARG A 93 -0.50 -11.17 -8.16
CA ARG A 93 -0.51 -10.82 -6.73
C ARG A 93 -1.16 -9.45 -6.47
N VAL A 94 -0.89 -8.46 -7.31
CA VAL A 94 -1.56 -7.15 -7.23
C VAL A 94 -3.05 -7.29 -7.52
N ASP A 95 -3.43 -7.98 -8.60
CA ASP A 95 -4.83 -8.21 -8.98
C ASP A 95 -5.61 -8.97 -7.89
N THR A 96 -4.99 -10.01 -7.33
CA THR A 96 -5.58 -10.78 -6.22
C THR A 96 -5.81 -9.89 -5.01
N THR A 97 -4.86 -9.02 -4.69
CA THR A 97 -4.95 -8.10 -3.55
C THR A 97 -6.07 -7.10 -3.73
N LEU A 98 -6.16 -6.46 -4.90
CA LEU A 98 -7.25 -5.54 -5.23
C LEU A 98 -8.62 -6.24 -5.18
N GLY A 99 -8.71 -7.46 -5.70
CA GLY A 99 -9.93 -8.27 -5.64
C GLY A 99 -10.37 -8.60 -4.21
N LEU A 100 -9.42 -8.86 -3.31
CA LEU A 100 -9.68 -9.08 -1.88
C LEU A 100 -10.10 -7.78 -1.18
N MET A 101 -9.46 -6.66 -1.50
CA MET A 101 -9.81 -5.34 -0.97
C MET A 101 -11.28 -4.99 -1.25
N GLN A 102 -11.76 -5.13 -2.49
CA GLN A 102 -13.17 -4.82 -2.85
C GLN A 102 -14.21 -5.67 -2.09
N GLN A 103 -13.82 -6.88 -1.69
CA GLN A 103 -14.69 -7.80 -0.94
C GLN A 103 -14.54 -7.64 0.58
N SER A 104 -13.51 -6.93 1.04
CA SER A 104 -13.15 -6.83 2.45
C SER A 104 -14.24 -6.19 3.29
N GLU A 105 -14.35 -6.66 4.54
CA GLU A 105 -15.16 -6.00 5.56
C GLU A 105 -14.45 -4.82 6.21
N ASN A 106 -13.14 -4.69 6.00
CA ASN A 106 -12.40 -3.51 6.38
C ASN A 106 -12.82 -2.34 5.47
N PRO A 107 -13.55 -1.33 5.99
CA PRO A 107 -14.12 -0.28 5.15
C PRO A 107 -13.03 0.53 4.45
N HIS A 108 -11.84 0.64 5.05
CA HIS A 108 -10.72 1.38 4.46
C HIS A 108 -10.09 0.63 3.29
N LEU A 109 -9.90 -0.69 3.42
CA LEU A 109 -9.43 -1.52 2.30
C LEU A 109 -10.47 -1.55 1.18
N LYS A 110 -11.75 -1.67 1.52
CA LYS A 110 -12.85 -1.69 0.55
C LYS A 110 -12.94 -0.39 -0.23
N GLU A 111 -12.96 0.76 0.45
CA GLU A 111 -12.97 2.08 -0.19
C GLU A 111 -11.78 2.24 -1.15
N ALA A 112 -10.58 1.90 -0.70
CA ALA A 112 -9.39 1.96 -1.54
C ALA A 112 -9.46 1.01 -2.74
N GLY A 113 -9.87 -0.24 -2.53
CA GLY A 113 -10.02 -1.23 -3.60
C GLY A 113 -11.03 -0.79 -4.66
N ASP A 114 -12.18 -0.28 -4.24
CA ASP A 114 -13.22 0.21 -5.14
C ASP A 114 -12.76 1.45 -5.92
N LEU A 115 -12.04 2.38 -5.29
CA LEU A 115 -11.45 3.54 -5.97
C LEU A 115 -10.42 3.11 -7.02
N LEU A 116 -9.43 2.30 -6.65
CA LEU A 116 -8.35 1.92 -7.55
C LEU A 116 -8.86 1.12 -8.75
N VAL A 117 -9.76 0.17 -8.51
CA VAL A 117 -10.34 -0.66 -9.58
C VAL A 117 -11.23 0.18 -10.50
N SER A 118 -12.04 1.11 -9.97
CA SER A 118 -12.89 1.97 -10.79
C SER A 118 -12.06 2.94 -11.66
N GLN A 119 -11.04 3.58 -11.10
CA GLN A 119 -10.15 4.48 -11.83
C GLN A 119 -9.34 3.74 -12.90
N SER A 120 -8.86 2.53 -12.58
CA SER A 120 -8.17 1.68 -13.55
C SER A 120 -9.08 1.29 -14.72
N ARG A 121 -10.32 0.87 -14.44
CA ARG A 121 -11.32 0.54 -15.48
C ARG A 121 -11.70 1.74 -16.35
N ALA A 122 -11.70 2.95 -15.80
CA ALA A 122 -11.94 4.19 -16.52
C ALA A 122 -10.74 4.64 -17.37
N GLY A 123 -9.57 4.00 -17.23
CA GLY A 123 -8.33 4.41 -17.89
C GLY A 123 -7.66 5.64 -17.26
N ALA A 124 -8.17 6.12 -16.12
CA ALA A 124 -7.66 7.29 -15.40
C ALA A 124 -6.49 6.94 -14.47
N LEU A 125 -6.35 5.66 -14.06
CA LEU A 125 -5.25 5.16 -13.25
C LEU A 125 -4.47 4.06 -13.99
N ARG A 126 -3.15 4.11 -13.86
CA ARG A 126 -2.22 3.09 -14.31
C ARG A 126 -1.44 2.55 -13.12
N VAL A 127 -1.28 1.23 -13.08
CA VAL A 127 -0.48 0.55 -12.06
C VAL A 127 0.68 -0.15 -12.77
N GLY A 128 1.90 0.29 -12.49
CA GLY A 128 3.12 -0.27 -13.05
C GLY A 128 3.92 -1.01 -11.98
N ILE A 129 4.47 -2.18 -12.31
CA ILE A 129 5.35 -2.94 -11.41
C ILE A 129 6.77 -2.89 -11.98
N TYR A 130 7.71 -2.29 -11.24
CA TYR A 130 9.06 -2.01 -11.72
C TYR A 130 10.09 -2.86 -11.00
N PRO A 131 11.21 -3.24 -11.64
CA PRO A 131 12.27 -4.01 -10.98
C PRO A 131 12.83 -3.33 -9.73
N ALA A 132 12.92 -2.00 -9.78
CA ALA A 132 13.24 -1.13 -8.67
C ALA A 132 12.59 0.22 -8.90
N ILE A 133 12.16 0.89 -7.83
CA ILE A 133 11.70 2.28 -7.87
C ILE A 133 12.67 3.14 -7.08
N ALA A 134 13.31 4.08 -7.74
CA ALA A 134 14.13 5.07 -7.09
C ALA A 134 13.24 6.23 -6.62
N SER A 135 13.34 6.58 -5.36
CA SER A 135 12.85 7.85 -4.81
C SER A 135 14.04 8.72 -4.41
N PRO A 136 13.87 10.05 -4.28
CA PRO A 136 14.90 10.93 -3.73
C PRO A 136 15.42 10.48 -2.35
N GLN A 137 14.65 9.65 -1.64
CA GLN A 137 14.91 9.15 -0.29
C GLN A 137 15.46 7.70 -0.27
N GLY A 138 15.67 7.06 -1.43
CA GLY A 138 16.19 5.69 -1.53
C GLY A 138 15.36 4.79 -2.46
N VAL A 139 15.23 3.51 -2.13
CA VAL A 139 14.33 2.60 -2.85
C VAL A 139 12.96 2.67 -2.18
N ALA A 140 11.95 3.12 -2.90
CA ALA A 140 10.58 3.17 -2.42
C ALA A 140 9.83 1.87 -2.77
N ALA A 141 9.00 1.39 -1.84
CA ALA A 141 8.12 0.25 -2.08
C ALA A 141 7.00 0.59 -3.08
N MET A 142 6.49 1.83 -3.02
CA MET A 142 5.40 2.32 -3.86
C MET A 142 5.49 3.85 -4.00
N GLU A 143 5.15 4.38 -5.18
CA GLU A 143 5.06 5.82 -5.44
C GLU A 143 3.79 6.14 -6.24
N THR A 144 3.11 7.22 -5.87
CA THR A 144 1.94 7.75 -6.60
C THR A 144 2.28 9.09 -7.24
N SER A 145 1.93 9.27 -8.52
CA SER A 145 2.13 10.51 -9.27
C SER A 145 1.04 10.74 -10.31
N VAL A 146 0.93 11.98 -10.81
CA VAL A 146 0.13 12.29 -12.00
C VAL A 146 1.07 12.54 -13.17
N GLN A 147 0.79 11.88 -14.29
CA GLN A 147 1.56 11.99 -15.52
C GLN A 147 0.67 12.51 -16.66
N LEU A 148 1.26 13.35 -17.51
CA LEU A 148 0.62 13.80 -18.75
C LEU A 148 1.01 12.88 -19.89
N GLU A 149 0.04 12.20 -20.48
CA GLU A 149 0.26 11.33 -21.62
C GLU A 149 -0.80 11.57 -22.69
N ASN A 150 -0.39 11.73 -23.95
CA ASN A 150 -1.32 12.00 -25.06
C ASN A 150 -2.31 13.14 -24.77
N ASN A 151 -1.84 14.20 -24.10
CA ASN A 151 -2.63 15.34 -23.64
C ASN A 151 -3.74 15.02 -22.62
N GLN A 152 -3.63 13.91 -21.90
CA GLN A 152 -4.52 13.50 -20.83
C GLN A 152 -3.74 13.25 -19.54
N LEU A 153 -4.32 13.61 -18.40
CA LEU A 153 -3.74 13.34 -17.09
C LEU A 153 -4.14 11.94 -16.63
N HIS A 154 -3.15 11.15 -16.25
CA HIS A 154 -3.34 9.84 -15.66
C HIS A 154 -2.66 9.80 -14.29
N HIS A 155 -3.34 9.22 -13.32
CA HIS A 155 -2.70 8.79 -12.08
C HIS A 155 -1.85 7.57 -12.38
N HIS A 156 -0.70 7.49 -11.74
CA HIS A 156 0.25 6.41 -11.88
C HIS A 156 0.69 5.94 -10.50
N ILE A 157 0.47 4.66 -10.21
CA ILE A 157 1.02 3.96 -9.05
C ILE A 157 2.15 3.08 -9.55
N ALA A 158 3.38 3.41 -9.16
CA ALA A 158 4.53 2.55 -9.37
C ALA A 158 4.72 1.68 -8.13
N ILE A 159 4.86 0.36 -8.31
CA ILE A 159 5.09 -0.62 -7.23
C ILE A 159 6.42 -1.35 -7.48
N ASP A 160 7.24 -1.47 -6.44
CA ASP A 160 8.49 -2.23 -6.50
C ASP A 160 8.19 -3.74 -6.62
N ALA A 161 8.86 -4.41 -7.55
CA ALA A 161 8.68 -5.83 -7.81
C ALA A 161 9.10 -6.70 -6.62
N GLY A 162 10.16 -6.30 -5.92
CA GLY A 162 10.62 -6.94 -4.69
C GLY A 162 9.59 -6.79 -3.57
N GLU A 163 8.89 -5.66 -3.51
CA GLU A 163 7.80 -5.46 -2.57
C GLU A 163 6.69 -6.51 -2.77
N VAL A 164 6.17 -6.62 -4.00
CA VAL A 164 5.09 -7.55 -4.35
C VAL A 164 5.48 -9.02 -4.16
N LEU A 165 6.71 -9.40 -4.51
CA LEU A 165 7.14 -10.81 -4.47
C LEU A 165 7.69 -11.24 -3.11
N ASN A 166 8.46 -10.38 -2.45
CA ASN A 166 9.41 -10.79 -1.42
C ASN A 166 9.20 -10.11 -0.07
N ASN A 167 8.54 -8.95 -0.02
CA ASN A 167 8.41 -8.19 1.23
C ASN A 167 6.98 -8.10 1.75
N SER A 168 5.98 -8.22 0.87
CA SER A 168 4.57 -8.10 1.23
C SER A 168 3.80 -9.43 1.21
N SER A 169 2.88 -9.55 2.16
CA SER A 169 1.69 -10.42 2.04
C SER A 169 0.57 -9.66 1.35
N ALA A 170 -0.52 -10.34 0.96
CA ALA A 170 -1.69 -9.67 0.38
C ALA A 170 -2.25 -8.57 1.29
N VAL A 171 -2.33 -8.80 2.61
CA VAL A 171 -2.81 -7.77 3.55
C VAL A 171 -1.82 -6.62 3.64
N THR A 172 -0.51 -6.91 3.66
CA THR A 172 0.53 -5.88 3.69
C THR A 172 0.47 -4.97 2.47
N LEU A 173 0.36 -5.58 1.28
CA LEU A 173 0.22 -4.86 0.03
C LEU A 173 -1.10 -4.08 -0.02
N ALA A 174 -2.19 -4.62 0.53
CA ALA A 174 -3.48 -3.93 0.63
C ALA A 174 -3.39 -2.65 1.48
N LEU A 175 -2.62 -2.68 2.57
CA LEU A 175 -2.37 -1.51 3.41
C LEU A 175 -1.58 -0.43 2.65
N GLN A 176 -0.53 -0.80 1.91
CA GLN A 176 0.22 0.13 1.05
C GLN A 176 -0.63 0.70 -0.09
N LEU A 177 -1.46 -0.15 -0.72
CA LEU A 177 -2.40 0.30 -1.75
C LEU A 177 -3.46 1.25 -1.19
N THR A 178 -3.81 1.14 0.10
CA THR A 178 -4.74 2.07 0.76
C THR A 178 -4.14 3.47 0.91
N GLU A 179 -2.85 3.56 1.23
CA GLU A 179 -2.11 4.82 1.21
C GLU A 179 -2.07 5.42 -0.20
N ALA A 180 -1.70 4.63 -1.21
CA ALA A 180 -1.67 5.07 -2.59
C ALA A 180 -3.03 5.54 -3.10
N ALA A 181 -4.11 4.88 -2.69
CA ALA A 181 -5.47 5.30 -3.01
C ALA A 181 -5.81 6.68 -2.45
N GLU A 182 -5.33 7.01 -1.26
CA GLU A 182 -5.55 8.33 -0.66
C GLU A 182 -4.76 9.44 -1.37
N PHE A 183 -3.55 9.14 -1.86
CA PHE A 183 -2.82 10.05 -2.77
C PHE A 183 -3.61 10.29 -4.06
N VAL A 184 -4.09 9.23 -4.73
CA VAL A 184 -4.91 9.35 -5.95
C VAL A 184 -6.16 10.21 -5.69
N LYS A 185 -6.85 9.97 -4.57
CA LYS A 185 -8.06 10.72 -4.18
C LYS A 185 -7.76 12.20 -3.95
N THR A 186 -6.68 12.51 -3.23
CA THR A 186 -6.29 13.89 -2.91
C THR A 186 -5.81 14.64 -4.14
N ASP A 187 -5.03 13.98 -5.00
CA ASP A 187 -4.55 14.53 -6.27
C ASP A 187 -5.71 14.79 -7.23
N GLN A 188 -6.64 13.83 -7.36
CA GLN A 188 -7.84 13.98 -8.18
C GLN A 188 -8.69 15.17 -7.70
N LYS A 189 -8.95 15.26 -6.39
CA LYS A 189 -9.72 16.38 -5.82
C LYS A 189 -9.12 17.74 -6.15
N TYR A 190 -7.78 17.85 -6.16
CA TYR A 190 -7.12 19.08 -6.54
C TYR A 190 -7.24 19.37 -8.03
N LEU A 191 -6.99 18.38 -8.89
CA LEU A 191 -7.13 18.55 -10.34
C LEU A 191 -8.56 18.95 -10.75
N ASP A 192 -9.56 18.41 -10.07
CA ASP A 192 -10.98 18.76 -10.27
C ASP A 192 -11.35 20.14 -9.72
N SER A 193 -10.58 20.66 -8.75
CA SER A 193 -10.75 22.03 -8.24
C SER A 193 -10.20 23.11 -9.17
N LEU A 194 -9.33 22.73 -10.12
CA LEU A 194 -8.75 23.66 -11.08
C LEU A 194 -9.77 24.09 -12.15
N PRO A 195 -9.72 25.35 -12.62
CA PRO A 195 -10.64 25.84 -13.64
C PRO A 195 -10.67 24.96 -14.90
N ASN A 196 -11.88 24.71 -15.42
CA ASN A 196 -12.08 23.92 -16.64
C ASN A 196 -11.49 24.56 -17.90
N SER A 197 -11.16 25.86 -17.85
CA SER A 197 -10.48 26.57 -18.94
C SER A 197 -9.00 26.21 -19.09
N LEU A 198 -8.39 25.60 -18.08
CA LEU A 198 -6.99 25.18 -18.14
C LEU A 198 -6.83 23.92 -18.99
N THR A 199 -5.82 23.94 -19.84
CA THR A 199 -5.36 22.77 -20.60
C THR A 199 -4.79 21.70 -19.68
N SER A 200 -4.72 20.46 -20.16
CA SER A 200 -4.09 19.35 -19.42
C SER A 200 -2.64 19.67 -19.02
N GLN A 201 -1.88 20.35 -19.89
CA GLN A 201 -0.52 20.78 -19.62
C GLN A 201 -0.45 21.78 -18.46
N GLU A 202 -1.32 22.79 -18.44
CA GLU A 202 -1.36 23.78 -17.35
C GLU A 202 -1.81 23.16 -16.03
N LYS A 203 -2.79 22.24 -16.07
CA LYS A 203 -3.21 21.49 -14.88
C LYS A 203 -2.08 20.62 -14.34
N TRP A 204 -1.31 19.98 -15.23
CA TRP A 204 -0.12 19.21 -14.84
C TRP A 204 0.96 20.08 -14.20
N GLN A 205 1.27 21.24 -14.78
CA GLN A 205 2.24 22.18 -14.20
C GLN A 205 1.82 22.63 -12.80
N LYS A 206 0.55 23.02 -12.63
CA LYS A 206 -0.01 23.37 -11.31
C LYS A 206 0.01 22.23 -10.30
N TYR A 207 -0.13 20.99 -10.76
CA TYR A 207 0.04 19.81 -9.92
C TYR A 207 1.49 19.66 -9.46
N THR A 208 2.45 19.73 -10.38
CA THR A 208 3.88 19.61 -10.07
C THR A 208 4.34 20.71 -9.12
N GLU A 209 3.93 21.97 -9.34
CA GLU A 209 4.21 23.08 -8.43
C GLU A 209 3.66 22.81 -7.02
N ARG A 210 2.40 22.39 -6.93
CA ARG A 210 1.74 22.08 -5.65
C ARG A 210 2.42 20.92 -4.91
N LYS A 211 2.83 19.87 -5.62
CA LYS A 211 3.48 18.69 -5.00
C LYS A 211 4.89 19.01 -4.47
N ASN A 212 5.51 20.06 -4.98
CA ASN A 212 6.81 20.55 -4.51
C ASN A 212 6.70 21.46 -3.28
N ASP A 213 5.50 21.90 -2.89
CA ASP A 213 5.26 22.63 -1.64
C ASP A 213 5.40 21.65 -0.45
N PRO A 214 6.37 21.88 0.47
CA PRO A 214 6.61 20.97 1.60
C PRO A 214 5.42 20.80 2.53
N GLU A 215 4.63 21.86 2.76
CA GLU A 215 3.47 21.81 3.65
C GLU A 215 2.33 21.02 3.01
N VAL A 216 2.15 21.16 1.69
CA VAL A 216 1.18 20.36 0.95
C VAL A 216 1.60 18.90 0.92
N ARG A 217 2.88 18.61 0.69
CA ARG A 217 3.42 17.24 0.74
C ARG A 217 3.22 16.63 2.12
N LEU A 218 3.62 17.31 3.19
CA LEU A 218 3.44 16.84 4.56
C LEU A 218 1.97 16.56 4.89
N ALA A 219 1.06 17.47 4.51
CA ALA A 219 -0.36 17.28 4.74
C ALA A 219 -0.93 16.08 3.93
N SER A 220 -0.45 15.88 2.71
CA SER A 220 -0.83 14.75 1.87
C SER A 220 -0.33 13.43 2.44
N ASP A 221 0.94 13.37 2.85
CA ASP A 221 1.56 12.19 3.47
C ASP A 221 0.86 11.84 4.79
N ALA A 222 0.62 12.84 5.64
CA ALA A 222 -0.10 12.65 6.91
C ALA A 222 -1.50 12.06 6.69
N ARG A 223 -2.21 12.53 5.66
CA ARG A 223 -3.51 11.97 5.31
C ARG A 223 -3.41 10.53 4.81
N ALA A 224 -2.49 10.25 3.88
CA ALA A 224 -2.32 8.94 3.27
C ALA A 224 -1.86 7.87 4.27
N VAL A 225 -0.85 8.18 5.08
CA VAL A 225 -0.36 7.29 6.14
C VAL A 225 -1.42 7.12 7.23
N GLY A 226 -2.20 8.16 7.54
CA GLY A 226 -3.32 8.06 8.48
C GLY A 226 -4.40 7.08 8.00
N LYS A 227 -4.71 7.07 6.70
CA LYS A 227 -5.62 6.08 6.10
C LYS A 227 -5.06 4.67 6.17
N ARG A 228 -3.77 4.48 5.93
CA ARG A 228 -3.09 3.19 6.12
C ARG A 228 -3.16 2.72 7.57
N ALA A 229 -2.94 3.62 8.53
CA ALA A 229 -3.05 3.33 9.97
C ALA A 229 -4.47 2.87 10.34
N GLN A 230 -5.51 3.57 9.86
CA GLN A 230 -6.91 3.16 10.06
C GLN A 230 -7.18 1.76 9.51
N ALA A 231 -6.72 1.48 8.28
CA ALA A 231 -6.84 0.17 7.68
C ALA A 231 -6.09 -0.91 8.49
N TYR A 232 -4.91 -0.60 9.01
CA TYR A 232 -4.13 -1.50 9.86
C TYR A 232 -4.86 -1.83 11.16
N ILE A 233 -5.38 -0.83 11.88
CA ILE A 233 -6.11 -1.02 13.15
C ILE A 233 -7.27 -2.00 12.94
N PHE A 234 -8.03 -1.83 11.85
CA PHE A 234 -9.12 -2.74 11.53
C PHE A 234 -8.61 -4.14 11.16
N ALA A 235 -7.59 -4.24 10.32
CA ALA A 235 -6.98 -5.53 9.97
C ALA A 235 -6.46 -6.28 11.21
N TYR A 236 -5.86 -5.56 12.16
CA TYR A 236 -5.40 -6.11 13.43
C TYR A 236 -6.57 -6.62 14.29
N GLY A 237 -7.69 -5.90 14.31
CA GLY A 237 -8.93 -6.36 14.94
C GLY A 237 -9.53 -7.62 14.29
N GLN A 238 -9.29 -7.82 13.00
CA GLN A 238 -9.63 -9.04 12.25
C GLN A 238 -8.61 -10.18 12.45
N GLY A 239 -7.76 -10.11 13.48
CA GLY A 239 -6.83 -11.19 13.81
C GLY A 239 -5.60 -11.26 12.91
N TRP A 240 -5.42 -10.30 12.00
CA TRP A 240 -4.16 -10.19 11.28
C TRP A 240 -3.07 -9.65 12.22
N ARG A 241 -1.88 -10.23 12.12
CA ARG A 241 -0.68 -9.78 12.83
C ARG A 241 0.38 -9.58 11.78
N GLY A 242 0.94 -8.38 11.70
CA GLY A 242 1.93 -8.06 10.69
C GLY A 242 3.14 -9.00 10.77
N GLY A 243 3.66 -9.40 9.61
CA GLY A 243 5.05 -9.82 9.55
C GLY A 243 5.92 -8.62 9.94
N ARG A 244 6.88 -8.83 10.85
CA ARG A 244 7.73 -7.85 11.56
C ARG A 244 8.59 -6.89 10.69
N SER A 245 8.14 -6.45 9.52
CA SER A 245 8.97 -5.74 8.54
C SER A 245 8.51 -4.33 8.20
N LEU A 246 7.36 -3.85 8.70
CA LEU A 246 6.85 -2.52 8.39
C LEU A 246 6.41 -1.81 9.66
N SER A 247 6.71 -0.51 9.74
CA SER A 247 6.37 0.41 10.84
C SER A 247 4.88 0.62 11.07
N HIS A 248 4.00 -0.14 10.39
CA HIS A 248 2.55 0.04 10.45
C HIS A 248 1.97 -0.08 11.87
N GLU A 249 2.56 -0.92 12.73
CA GLU A 249 2.15 -1.05 14.13
C GLU A 249 2.42 0.26 14.89
N THR A 250 3.66 0.75 14.83
CA THR A 250 4.04 2.02 15.47
C THR A 250 3.29 3.21 14.88
N GLU A 251 3.10 3.27 13.56
CA GLU A 251 2.31 4.31 12.91
C GLU A 251 0.85 4.30 13.38
N ALA A 252 0.24 3.11 13.51
CA ALA A 252 -1.11 2.98 14.02
C ALA A 252 -1.21 3.41 15.49
N ALA A 253 -0.27 3.01 16.34
CA ALA A 253 -0.23 3.41 17.73
C ALA A 253 -0.05 4.93 17.87
N VAL A 254 0.89 5.54 17.15
CA VAL A 254 1.09 7.00 17.17
C VAL A 254 -0.11 7.74 16.61
N PHE A 255 -0.76 7.23 15.56
CA PHE A 255 -1.99 7.80 15.03
C PHE A 255 -3.12 7.81 16.08
N ILE A 256 -3.28 6.72 16.84
CA ILE A 256 -4.24 6.64 17.96
C ILE A 256 -3.90 7.65 19.05
N LEU A 257 -2.63 7.69 19.50
CA LEU A 257 -2.17 8.63 20.51
C LEU A 257 -2.31 10.09 20.08
N SER A 258 -2.29 10.35 18.78
CA SER A 258 -2.53 11.66 18.18
C SER A 258 -4.01 12.03 18.08
N GLY A 259 -4.91 11.20 18.61
CA GLY A 259 -6.37 11.40 18.60
C GLY A 259 -7.08 10.81 17.38
N SER A 260 -6.39 9.99 16.57
CA SER A 260 -6.91 9.44 15.31
C SER A 260 -7.35 10.52 14.31
N ASP A 261 -6.68 11.66 14.34
CA ASP A 261 -6.93 12.81 13.49
C ASP A 261 -5.72 13.08 12.58
N ILE A 262 -5.95 13.00 11.27
CA ILE A 262 -4.94 13.28 10.24
C ILE A 262 -4.49 14.75 10.23
N GLU A 263 -5.29 15.65 10.80
CA GLU A 263 -4.99 17.07 10.90
C GLU A 263 -4.31 17.42 12.23
N SER A 264 -4.16 16.46 13.16
CA SER A 264 -3.53 16.66 14.47
C SER A 264 -2.08 17.13 14.32
N PRO A 265 -1.65 18.19 15.05
CA PRO A 265 -0.26 18.63 15.05
C PRO A 265 0.70 17.53 15.49
N ALA A 266 0.31 16.70 16.47
CA ALA A 266 1.14 15.59 16.94
C ALA A 266 1.37 14.55 15.83
N TRP A 267 0.33 14.24 15.07
CA TRP A 267 0.41 13.33 13.94
C TRP A 267 1.30 13.88 12.81
N ARG A 268 1.08 15.14 12.43
CA ARG A 268 1.90 15.80 11.40
C ARG A 268 3.37 15.91 11.81
N ASN A 269 3.65 16.19 13.08
CA ASN A 269 5.02 16.22 13.60
C ASN A 269 5.68 14.83 13.56
N TYR A 270 4.94 13.77 13.89
CA TYR A 270 5.43 12.41 13.73
C TYR A 270 5.78 12.12 12.28
N ILE A 271 4.86 12.38 11.34
CA ILE A 271 5.09 12.16 9.91
C ILE A 271 6.31 12.95 9.44
N LYS A 272 6.43 14.21 9.82
CA LYS A 272 7.62 15.03 9.54
C LYS A 272 8.92 14.40 10.07
N SER A 273 8.90 13.79 11.26
CA SER A 273 10.08 13.16 11.85
C SER A 273 10.50 11.84 11.20
N VAL A 274 9.57 11.14 10.55
CA VAL A 274 9.84 9.87 9.84
C VAL A 274 9.96 10.06 8.34
N SER A 275 9.49 11.18 7.81
CA SER A 275 9.74 11.64 6.45
C SER A 275 11.20 12.10 6.35
N PRO A 276 12.05 11.46 5.52
CA PRO A 276 13.51 11.65 5.54
C PRO A 276 14.05 13.03 5.14
N GLU A 277 13.21 14.04 4.93
CA GLU A 277 13.60 15.32 4.33
C GLU A 277 14.20 16.32 5.31
N ASP A 278 14.11 16.08 6.62
CA ASP A 278 14.66 16.98 7.65
C ASP A 278 16.09 16.63 8.10
N ILE A 279 16.78 15.67 7.47
CA ILE A 279 18.14 15.26 7.88
C ILE A 279 19.28 15.93 7.07
N ASN A 280 18.99 16.78 6.08
CA ASN A 280 20.04 17.54 5.39
C ASN A 280 19.64 19.00 5.10
N PRO A 281 20.07 19.98 5.92
CA PRO A 281 20.20 21.33 5.40
C PRO A 281 21.20 21.27 4.25
N LYS A 282 20.81 21.77 3.06
CA LYS A 282 21.76 22.00 1.96
C LYS A 282 22.98 22.75 2.55
N PRO A 283 24.23 22.29 2.31
CA PRO A 283 25.37 23.11 2.66
C PRO A 283 25.26 24.44 1.91
N ASP A 284 25.45 25.52 2.67
CA ASP A 284 25.48 26.89 2.18
C ASP A 284 26.54 27.00 1.05
N PRO A 285 26.18 27.45 -0.17
CA PRO A 285 27.12 27.56 -1.28
C PRO A 285 28.26 28.57 -1.05
N LEU A 286 28.31 29.23 0.11
CA LEU A 286 29.36 30.16 0.51
C LEU A 286 30.43 29.57 1.43
N GLN A 287 30.52 28.24 1.55
CA GLN A 287 31.69 27.58 2.13
C GLN A 287 32.48 26.81 1.06
N LEU A 288 33.10 27.57 0.14
CA LEU A 288 34.30 27.19 -0.62
C LEU A 288 35.26 28.40 -0.68
#